data_AF-A0A7K4DRG5-F1
#
_entry.id   AF-A0A7K4DRG5-F1
#
_cell.length_a   1.000
_cell.length_b   1.000
_cell.length_c   1.000
_cell.angle_alpha   90.00
_cell.angle_beta   90.00
_cell.angle_gamma   90.00
#
_symmetry.space_group_name_H-M   'P 1'
#
loop_
_entity.id
_entity.type
_entity.pdbx_description
1 polymer ?
#
loop_
_entity_poly.entity_id
_entity_poly.type
_entity_poly.pdbx_seq_one_letter_code
_entity_poly.pdbx_strand_id
1 'polypeptide(L)'
;MIVEQDDDPIDFTNELPEFNFINARDVEYSNITIEPHLYEVQVKGTFFNEMEFEDFPFERLIMAVEVEPVRPYTSDLSYMVIDPDSHIDKTVKVPGWETGDYQIRVEEYAYDETDQFPRFTAEFVVERSVLGSFVKYIFPVSMITGLSLLIFYIPDNFTPRIYLTAPLLLLLIYLHQGALDDIPPVGYMTMFDKVMLINYSLFITAIGSLAIQMKSHVTHSDHKKVKQINDRMRYIIPAIIVVGIIVIFGT
;
A
#
# COMPACT_ATOMS: atom_id res chain seq x y z
N MET A 1 -32.62 -9.25 3.43
CA MET A 1 -32.64 -10.50 4.18
C MET A 1 -34.05 -11.06 4.06
N ILE A 2 -34.21 -12.27 3.54
CA ILE A 2 -35.51 -12.95 3.57
C ILE A 2 -35.31 -14.20 4.43
N VAL A 3 -36.08 -14.29 5.49
CA VAL A 3 -36.13 -15.42 6.41
C VAL A 3 -37.38 -16.20 6.03
N GLU A 4 -37.26 -17.51 5.79
CA GLU A 4 -38.42 -18.35 5.49
C GLU A 4 -39.05 -18.82 6.81
N GLN A 5 -40.25 -18.31 7.13
CA GLN A 5 -41.17 -19.01 8.03
C GLN A 5 -42.64 -18.70 7.66
N ASP A 6 -43.39 -19.77 7.34
CA ASP A 6 -44.85 -19.94 7.24
C ASP A 6 -45.75 -18.70 7.04
N ASP A 7 -46.37 -18.61 5.85
CA ASP A 7 -47.69 -18.00 5.46
C ASP A 7 -48.18 -16.66 6.07
N ASP A 8 -47.40 -15.99 6.92
CA ASP A 8 -47.62 -14.63 7.41
C ASP A 8 -46.38 -13.81 7.02
N PRO A 9 -46.52 -12.77 6.18
CA PRO A 9 -45.37 -12.02 5.71
C PRO A 9 -44.73 -11.30 6.91
N ILE A 10 -43.42 -11.54 7.12
CA ILE A 10 -42.64 -10.97 8.24
C ILE A 10 -42.94 -9.48 8.38
N ASP A 11 -43.38 -9.06 9.57
CA ASP A 11 -43.72 -7.68 9.90
C ASP A 11 -42.57 -7.02 10.68
N PHE A 12 -41.72 -6.25 9.99
CA PHE A 12 -40.60 -5.55 10.60
C PHE A 12 -41.01 -4.45 11.58
N THR A 13 -42.30 -4.10 11.67
CA THR A 13 -42.79 -3.21 12.74
C THR A 13 -42.90 -3.92 14.10
N ASN A 14 -42.93 -5.26 14.10
CA ASN A 14 -42.98 -6.08 15.31
C ASN A 14 -41.60 -6.65 15.68
N GLU A 15 -40.81 -7.09 14.70
CA GLU A 15 -39.49 -7.68 14.90
C GLU A 15 -38.49 -7.14 13.86
N LEU A 16 -37.42 -6.48 14.32
CA LEU A 16 -36.43 -5.90 13.42
C LEU A 16 -35.47 -6.98 12.90
N PRO A 17 -35.01 -6.88 11.63
CA PRO A 17 -33.97 -7.77 11.15
C PRO A 17 -32.66 -7.47 11.87
N GLU A 18 -32.04 -8.50 12.43
CA GLU A 18 -30.74 -8.37 13.11
C GLU A 18 -29.59 -8.78 12.18
N PHE A 19 -28.70 -7.84 11.92
CA PHE A 19 -27.46 -8.06 11.16
C PHE A 19 -26.30 -7.32 11.81
N ASN A 20 -25.09 -7.79 11.51
CA ASN A 20 -23.86 -7.24 12.02
C ASN A 20 -22.89 -6.92 10.88
N PHE A 21 -22.12 -5.86 11.06
CA PHE A 21 -21.00 -5.52 10.21
C PHE A 21 -19.75 -6.17 10.79
N ILE A 22 -19.35 -7.31 10.23
CA ILE A 22 -18.32 -8.20 10.81
C ILE A 22 -16.97 -7.50 10.94
N ASN A 23 -16.65 -6.66 9.98
CA ASN A 23 -15.40 -5.94 9.93
C ASN A 23 -15.51 -4.50 10.44
N ALA A 24 -16.51 -4.14 11.24
CA ALA A 24 -16.73 -2.76 11.70
C ALA A 24 -16.60 -2.55 13.22
N ARG A 25 -16.32 -1.30 13.61
CA ARG A 25 -16.48 -0.78 14.98
C ARG A 25 -17.16 0.58 14.94
N ASP A 26 -17.68 0.99 16.11
CA ASP A 26 -18.32 2.30 16.32
C ASP A 26 -19.42 2.57 15.29
N VAL A 27 -20.26 1.56 15.06
CA VAL A 27 -21.35 1.60 14.07
C VAL A 27 -22.52 2.43 14.62
N GLU A 28 -22.88 3.47 13.89
CA GLU A 28 -24.01 4.36 14.13
C GLU A 28 -25.09 4.12 13.07
N TYR A 29 -26.33 4.00 13.51
CA TYR A 29 -27.51 3.87 12.66
C TYR A 29 -28.28 5.18 12.64
N SER A 30 -28.69 5.63 11.46
CA SER A 30 -29.46 6.87 11.27
C SER A 30 -30.47 6.71 10.13
N ASN A 31 -31.41 7.65 10.01
CA ASN A 31 -32.40 7.67 8.93
C ASN A 31 -33.12 6.32 8.75
N ILE A 32 -33.65 5.79 9.86
CA ILE A 32 -34.32 4.49 9.89
C ILE A 32 -35.75 4.65 9.37
N THR A 33 -36.12 3.88 8.35
CA THR A 33 -37.49 3.74 7.86
C THR A 33 -37.93 2.30 8.10
N ILE A 34 -39.09 2.14 8.77
CA ILE A 34 -39.65 0.83 9.11
C ILE A 34 -41.08 0.77 8.58
N GLU A 35 -41.34 -0.16 7.68
CA GLU A 35 -42.65 -0.56 7.19
C GLU A 35 -42.81 -2.07 7.41
N PRO A 36 -44.03 -2.64 7.31
CA PRO A 36 -44.22 -4.07 7.58
C PRO A 36 -43.25 -4.98 6.83
N HIS A 37 -42.89 -4.68 5.59
CA HIS A 37 -41.97 -5.53 4.80
C HIS A 37 -40.71 -4.79 4.33
N LEU A 38 -40.41 -3.63 4.91
CA LEU A 38 -39.22 -2.85 4.58
C LEU A 38 -38.52 -2.35 5.85
N TYR A 39 -37.24 -2.67 5.97
CA TYR A 39 -36.34 -2.06 6.93
C TYR A 39 -35.20 -1.38 6.16
N GLU A 40 -35.19 -0.05 6.18
CA GLU A 40 -34.14 0.75 5.54
C GLU A 40 -33.40 1.54 6.63
N VAL A 41 -32.07 1.53 6.57
CA VAL A 41 -31.23 2.25 7.53
C VAL A 41 -29.96 2.77 6.88
N GLN A 42 -29.55 3.97 7.26
CA GLN A 42 -28.23 4.49 6.93
C GLN A 42 -27.22 4.11 8.01
N VAL A 43 -26.10 3.55 7.58
CA VAL A 43 -25.04 3.08 8.47
C VAL A 43 -23.78 3.91 8.29
N LYS A 44 -23.15 4.24 9.42
CA LYS A 44 -21.84 4.88 9.47
C LYS A 44 -20.97 4.16 10.50
N GLY A 45 -19.74 3.83 10.16
CA GLY A 45 -18.83 3.15 11.09
C GLY A 45 -17.39 3.17 10.60
N THR A 46 -16.49 2.59 11.41
CA THR A 46 -15.09 2.38 11.05
C THR A 46 -14.89 0.94 10.63
N PHE A 47 -14.52 0.71 9.37
CA PHE A 47 -14.34 -0.62 8.79
C PHE A 47 -12.86 -0.99 8.71
N PHE A 48 -12.54 -2.20 9.17
CA PHE A 48 -11.20 -2.76 9.21
C PHE A 48 -11.03 -3.73 8.05
N ASN A 49 -9.95 -3.55 7.31
CA ASN A 49 -9.64 -4.37 6.14
C ASN A 49 -8.18 -4.79 6.21
N GLU A 50 -7.90 -5.99 5.70
CA GLU A 50 -6.53 -6.43 5.45
C GLU A 50 -6.00 -5.68 4.23
N MET A 51 -4.85 -5.04 4.37
CA MET A 51 -4.25 -4.19 3.32
C MET A 51 -2.86 -4.70 2.98
N GLU A 52 -2.60 -4.84 1.68
CA GLU A 52 -1.31 -5.28 1.15
C GLU A 52 -0.58 -4.10 0.51
N PHE A 53 0.60 -3.78 1.03
CA PHE A 53 1.46 -2.67 0.63
C PHE A 53 2.74 -3.17 -0.07
N GLU A 54 2.76 -4.41 -0.56
CA GLU A 54 3.95 -4.97 -1.22
C GLU A 54 4.40 -4.08 -2.41
N ASP A 55 3.44 -3.54 -3.15
CA ASP A 55 3.68 -2.65 -4.29
C ASP A 55 3.77 -1.16 -3.92
N PHE A 56 3.84 -0.80 -2.63
CA PHE A 56 3.89 0.61 -2.21
C PHE A 56 5.02 1.37 -2.92
N PRO A 57 4.76 2.56 -3.52
CA PRO A 57 3.54 3.40 -3.43
C PRO A 57 2.55 3.25 -4.61
N PHE A 58 2.56 2.12 -5.32
CA PHE A 58 1.71 1.82 -6.46
C PHE A 58 0.70 0.70 -6.18
N GLU A 59 0.40 0.49 -4.90
CA GLU A 59 -0.51 -0.53 -4.42
C GLU A 59 -1.95 -0.31 -4.87
N ARG A 60 -2.68 -1.42 -5.07
CA ARG A 60 -4.12 -1.45 -5.32
C ARG A 60 -4.80 -2.11 -4.14
N LEU A 61 -5.50 -1.34 -3.33
CA LEU A 61 -6.14 -1.84 -2.11
C LEU A 61 -7.61 -2.17 -2.38
N ILE A 62 -8.08 -3.27 -1.78
CA ILE A 62 -9.47 -3.68 -1.81
C ILE A 62 -10.08 -3.36 -0.45
N MET A 63 -11.14 -2.56 -0.45
CA MET A 63 -11.86 -2.17 0.74
C MET A 63 -13.22 -2.87 0.74
N ALA A 64 -13.50 -3.65 1.77
CA ALA A 64 -14.73 -4.39 1.93
C ALA A 64 -15.59 -3.83 3.07
N VAL A 65 -16.90 -3.94 2.89
CA VAL A 65 -17.93 -3.88 3.92
C VAL A 65 -18.61 -5.23 3.95
N GLU A 66 -18.52 -5.92 5.08
CA GLU A 66 -19.04 -7.27 5.25
C GLU A 66 -20.23 -7.26 6.20
N VAL A 67 -21.36 -7.83 5.77
CA VAL A 67 -22.60 -7.92 6.54
C VAL A 67 -23.00 -9.37 6.67
N GLU A 68 -23.28 -9.80 7.90
CA GLU A 68 -23.82 -11.12 8.21
C GLU A 68 -25.05 -10.98 9.10
N PRO A 69 -26.00 -11.92 9.04
CA PRO A 69 -27.08 -11.98 10.01
C PRO A 69 -26.56 -12.36 11.40
N VAL A 70 -27.33 -12.03 12.43
CA VAL A 70 -27.02 -12.45 13.81
C VAL A 70 -27.62 -13.82 14.10
N ARG A 71 -27.03 -14.60 15.00
CA ARG A 71 -27.62 -15.86 15.46
C ARG A 71 -29.04 -15.63 15.98
N PRO A 72 -30.02 -16.50 15.65
CA PRO A 72 -29.84 -17.86 15.13
C PRO A 72 -29.82 -18.00 13.59
N TYR A 73 -29.86 -16.92 12.82
CA TYR A 73 -30.07 -16.93 11.37
C TYR A 73 -28.83 -17.39 10.55
N THR A 74 -28.48 -18.67 10.62
CA THR A 74 -27.44 -19.30 9.78
C THR A 74 -27.93 -19.45 8.32
N SER A 75 -27.07 -19.96 7.43
CA SER A 75 -27.41 -20.23 6.01
C SER A 75 -28.62 -21.16 5.83
N ASP A 76 -28.90 -22.03 6.80
CA ASP A 76 -30.06 -22.92 6.77
C ASP A 76 -31.38 -22.18 7.05
N LEU A 77 -31.31 -21.00 7.68
CA LEU A 77 -32.47 -20.25 8.20
C LEU A 77 -32.64 -18.89 7.53
N SER A 78 -31.65 -18.41 6.79
CA SER A 78 -31.73 -17.13 6.11
C SER A 78 -30.91 -17.12 4.83
N TYR A 79 -31.33 -16.26 3.91
CA TYR A 79 -30.55 -15.98 2.71
C TYR A 79 -30.47 -14.48 2.43
N MET A 80 -29.39 -14.10 1.76
CA MET A 80 -29.18 -12.77 1.24
C MET A 80 -29.26 -12.81 -0.29
N VAL A 81 -29.83 -11.76 -0.87
CA VAL A 81 -29.87 -11.57 -2.32
C VAL A 81 -29.31 -10.20 -2.62
N ILE A 82 -28.62 -10.10 -3.75
CA ILE A 82 -28.14 -8.81 -4.24
C ILE A 82 -29.32 -8.15 -4.95
N ASP A 83 -29.74 -7.00 -4.45
CA ASP A 83 -30.72 -6.17 -5.15
C ASP A 83 -30.08 -5.59 -6.42
N PRO A 84 -30.72 -5.64 -7.60
CA PRO A 84 -30.21 -5.03 -8.83
C PRO A 84 -29.85 -3.54 -8.71
N ASP A 85 -30.47 -2.83 -7.77
CA ASP A 85 -30.19 -1.42 -7.49
C ASP A 85 -29.03 -1.22 -6.50
N SER A 86 -28.39 -2.31 -6.02
CA SER A 86 -27.20 -2.23 -5.17
C SER A 86 -26.02 -1.67 -5.95
N HIS A 87 -25.52 -0.50 -5.55
CA HIS A 87 -24.40 0.16 -6.21
C HIS A 87 -23.56 1.00 -5.25
N ILE A 88 -22.34 1.31 -5.66
CA ILE A 88 -21.52 2.35 -5.04
C ILE A 88 -21.67 3.63 -5.85
N ASP A 89 -21.98 4.73 -5.17
CA ASP A 89 -22.15 6.03 -5.80
C ASP A 89 -20.84 6.49 -6.46
N LYS A 90 -20.92 6.88 -7.75
CA LYS A 90 -19.78 7.36 -8.54
C LYS A 90 -19.17 8.66 -8.01
N THR A 91 -19.86 9.35 -7.11
CA THR A 91 -19.40 10.58 -6.46
C THR A 91 -18.55 10.33 -5.22
N VAL A 92 -18.44 9.08 -4.76
CA VAL A 92 -17.57 8.71 -3.63
C VAL A 92 -16.13 9.04 -3.96
N LYS A 93 -15.53 9.88 -3.10
CA LYS A 93 -14.13 10.27 -3.17
C LYS A 93 -13.46 9.93 -1.86
N VAL A 94 -12.37 9.18 -1.94
CA VAL A 94 -11.49 8.93 -0.80
C VAL A 94 -10.30 9.89 -0.93
N PRO A 95 -10.11 10.84 0.00
CA PRO A 95 -9.02 11.81 -0.10
C PRO A 95 -7.65 11.13 -0.25
N GLY A 96 -6.91 11.50 -1.29
CA GLY A 96 -5.58 10.94 -1.57
C GLY A 96 -5.59 9.63 -2.37
N TRP A 97 -6.76 9.12 -2.74
CA TRP A 97 -6.94 7.90 -3.51
C TRP A 97 -7.87 8.12 -4.70
N GLU A 98 -7.64 7.35 -5.75
CA GLU A 98 -8.53 7.18 -6.89
C GLU A 98 -9.41 5.95 -6.60
N THR A 99 -10.73 6.11 -6.70
CA THR A 99 -11.70 5.03 -6.51
C THR A 99 -11.92 4.30 -7.83
N GLY A 100 -11.68 2.99 -7.81
CA GLY A 100 -11.81 2.11 -8.97
C GLY A 100 -13.16 1.39 -9.03
N ASP A 101 -13.15 0.25 -9.72
CA ASP A 101 -14.32 -0.62 -9.83
C ASP A 101 -14.76 -1.16 -8.45
N TYR A 102 -16.03 -1.52 -8.38
CA TYR A 102 -16.63 -2.16 -7.23
C TYR A 102 -17.28 -3.48 -7.61
N GLN A 103 -17.41 -4.36 -6.62
CA GLN A 103 -18.07 -5.63 -6.73
C GLN A 103 -18.94 -5.86 -5.51
N ILE A 104 -20.14 -6.39 -5.72
CA ILE A 104 -21.01 -6.84 -4.64
C ILE A 104 -21.20 -8.34 -4.83
N ARG A 105 -21.02 -9.10 -3.76
CA ARG A 105 -21.24 -10.55 -3.76
C ARG A 105 -22.00 -10.97 -2.52
N VAL A 106 -22.72 -12.07 -2.67
CA VAL A 106 -23.27 -12.83 -1.55
C VAL A 106 -22.68 -14.22 -1.63
N GLU A 107 -22.10 -14.69 -0.54
CA GLU A 107 -21.48 -16.00 -0.44
C GLU A 107 -21.82 -16.67 0.88
N GLU A 108 -21.75 -17.98 0.92
CA GLU A 108 -21.86 -18.75 2.16
C GLU A 108 -20.49 -18.79 2.82
N TYR A 109 -20.39 -18.18 4.00
CA TYR A 109 -19.15 -18.13 4.77
C TYR A 109 -19.21 -19.13 5.93
N ALA A 110 -18.32 -20.12 5.90
CA ALA A 110 -18.21 -21.14 6.94
C ALA A 110 -17.08 -20.80 7.92
N TYR A 111 -17.42 -20.52 9.18
CA TYR A 111 -16.44 -20.40 10.27
C TYR A 111 -15.97 -21.77 10.76
N ASP A 112 -16.87 -22.75 10.76
CA ASP A 112 -16.62 -24.17 11.02
C ASP A 112 -17.61 -25.06 10.23
N GLU A 113 -17.59 -26.38 10.44
CA GLU A 113 -18.48 -27.31 9.73
C GLU A 113 -19.98 -27.06 9.98
N THR A 114 -20.33 -26.41 11.09
CA THR A 114 -21.71 -26.21 11.56
C THR A 114 -22.16 -24.74 11.59
N ASP A 115 -21.23 -23.80 11.47
CA ASP A 115 -21.46 -22.36 11.62
C ASP A 115 -21.23 -21.67 10.27
N GLN A 116 -22.27 -21.74 9.44
CA GLN A 116 -22.31 -21.16 8.10
C GLN A 116 -23.31 -20.01 8.06
N PHE A 117 -22.89 -18.87 7.52
CA PHE A 117 -23.72 -17.68 7.41
C PHE A 117 -23.74 -17.16 5.98
N PRO A 118 -24.88 -16.63 5.50
CA PRO A 118 -24.89 -15.84 4.28
C PRO A 118 -24.17 -14.52 4.57
N ARG A 119 -23.06 -14.29 3.87
CA ARG A 119 -22.28 -13.05 3.95
C ARG A 119 -22.53 -12.21 2.72
N PHE A 120 -22.94 -10.97 2.93
CA PHE A 120 -22.97 -9.92 1.91
C PHE A 120 -21.68 -9.12 1.99
N THR A 121 -20.95 -9.04 0.88
CA THR A 121 -19.68 -8.33 0.80
C THR A 121 -19.75 -7.30 -0.32
N ALA A 122 -19.65 -6.02 0.05
CA ALA A 122 -19.49 -4.92 -0.90
C ALA A 122 -18.02 -4.46 -0.90
N GLU A 123 -17.35 -4.65 -2.03
CA GLU A 123 -15.95 -4.32 -2.22
C GLU A 123 -15.77 -3.20 -3.22
N PHE A 124 -14.81 -2.33 -2.95
CA PHE A 124 -14.35 -1.32 -3.89
C PHE A 124 -12.85 -1.16 -3.84
N VAL A 125 -12.30 -0.75 -4.97
CA VAL A 125 -10.87 -0.59 -5.14
C VAL A 125 -10.48 0.84 -4.85
N VAL A 126 -9.37 1.02 -4.13
CA VAL A 126 -8.70 2.32 -4.00
C VAL A 126 -7.23 2.19 -4.39
N GLU A 127 -6.76 3.13 -5.19
CA GLU A 127 -5.36 3.17 -5.65
C GLU A 127 -4.79 4.59 -5.56
N ARG A 128 -3.48 4.72 -5.39
CA ARG A 128 -2.82 6.04 -5.46
C ARG A 128 -2.58 6.41 -6.92
N SER A 129 -2.65 7.70 -7.21
CA SER A 129 -2.34 8.20 -8.54
C SER A 129 -0.91 7.81 -8.94
N VAL A 130 -0.75 7.06 -10.04
CA VAL A 130 0.56 6.57 -10.49
C VAL A 130 1.57 7.71 -10.66
N LEU A 131 1.14 8.80 -11.31
CA LEU A 131 2.00 9.98 -11.48
C LEU A 131 2.29 10.67 -10.14
N GLY A 132 1.27 10.79 -9.27
CA GLY A 132 1.43 11.36 -7.93
C GLY A 132 2.44 10.58 -7.08
N SER A 133 2.32 9.26 -7.06
CA SER A 133 3.23 8.35 -6.37
C SER A 133 4.65 8.43 -6.93
N PHE A 134 4.81 8.45 -8.26
CA PHE A 134 6.13 8.63 -8.86
C PHE A 134 6.78 9.96 -8.45
N VAL A 135 6.05 11.07 -8.54
CA VAL A 135 6.56 12.41 -8.22
C VAL A 135 6.85 12.57 -6.73
N LYS A 136 6.04 11.96 -5.85
CA LYS A 136 6.18 12.09 -4.39
C LYS A 136 7.32 11.22 -3.85
N TYR A 137 7.51 10.01 -4.37
CA TYR A 137 8.44 9.03 -3.79
C TYR A 137 9.64 8.72 -4.68
N ILE A 138 9.41 8.31 -5.93
CA ILE A 138 10.48 7.78 -6.79
C ILE A 138 11.37 8.90 -7.34
N PHE A 139 10.76 10.02 -7.75
CA PHE A 139 11.47 11.14 -8.38
C PHE A 139 12.48 11.81 -7.44
N PRO A 140 12.14 12.17 -6.17
CA PRO A 140 13.09 12.80 -5.26
C PRO A 140 14.29 11.92 -4.93
N VAL A 141 14.04 10.62 -4.69
CA VAL A 141 15.08 9.61 -4.44
C VAL A 141 16.01 9.50 -5.65
N SER A 142 15.44 9.41 -6.85
CA SER A 142 16.21 9.34 -8.10
C SER A 142 17.08 10.58 -8.32
N MET A 143 16.56 11.77 -8.01
CA MET A 143 17.30 13.02 -8.09
C MET A 143 18.47 13.06 -7.11
N ILE A 144 18.25 12.70 -5.85
CA ILE A 144 19.30 12.68 -4.81
C ILE A 144 20.40 11.70 -5.17
N THR A 145 20.04 10.50 -5.60
CA THR A 145 21.01 9.50 -6.03
C THR A 145 21.73 9.96 -7.28
N GLY A 146 21.03 10.49 -8.28
CA GLY A 146 21.63 11.07 -9.49
C GLY A 146 22.67 12.15 -9.16
N LEU A 147 22.33 13.08 -8.26
CA LEU A 147 23.26 14.11 -7.77
C LEU A 147 24.46 13.50 -7.05
N SER A 148 24.24 12.48 -6.22
CA SER A 148 25.34 11.78 -5.54
C SER A 148 26.26 11.07 -6.52
N LEU A 149 25.77 10.58 -7.65
CA LEU A 149 26.59 9.93 -8.67
C LEU A 149 27.39 10.94 -9.53
N LEU A 150 27.04 12.23 -9.52
CA LEU A 150 27.81 13.27 -10.19
C LEU A 150 29.23 13.42 -9.62
N ILE A 151 29.50 12.94 -8.40
CA ILE A 151 30.84 12.97 -7.79
C ILE A 151 31.94 12.35 -8.65
N PHE A 152 31.59 11.35 -9.47
CA PHE A 152 32.55 10.66 -10.34
C PHE A 152 32.94 11.49 -11.58
N TYR A 153 32.22 12.59 -11.81
CA TYR A 153 32.50 13.57 -12.87
C TYR A 153 33.19 14.83 -12.33
N ILE A 154 33.18 15.07 -11.02
CA ILE A 154 33.90 16.17 -10.39
C ILE A 154 35.41 15.86 -10.44
N PRO A 155 36.31 16.84 -10.71
CA PRO A 155 37.76 16.63 -10.65
C PRO A 155 38.25 16.09 -9.29
N ASP A 156 39.51 15.65 -9.21
CA ASP A 156 40.11 14.98 -8.03
C ASP A 156 40.36 15.93 -6.83
N ASN A 157 39.32 16.65 -6.43
CA ASN A 157 39.22 17.34 -5.16
C ASN A 157 38.25 16.56 -4.26
N PHE A 158 38.80 15.86 -3.27
CA PHE A 158 38.03 14.97 -2.40
C PHE A 158 37.09 15.74 -1.46
N THR A 159 37.45 16.96 -1.08
CA THR A 159 36.68 17.77 -0.14
C THR A 159 35.27 18.09 -0.67
N PRO A 160 35.09 18.65 -1.89
CA PRO A 160 33.77 18.81 -2.51
C PRO A 160 32.99 17.51 -2.67
N ARG A 161 33.66 16.39 -3.02
CA ARG A 161 32.98 15.10 -3.20
C ARG A 161 32.41 14.56 -1.90
N ILE A 162 33.12 14.70 -0.78
CA ILE A 162 32.65 14.31 0.56
C ILE A 162 31.50 15.21 1.01
N TYR A 163 31.65 16.53 0.87
CA TYR A 163 30.62 17.49 1.25
C TYR A 163 29.34 17.37 0.42
N LEU A 164 29.41 16.82 -0.80
CA LEU A 164 28.23 16.48 -1.60
C LEU A 164 27.59 15.17 -1.15
N THR A 165 28.38 14.10 -0.94
CA THR A 165 27.84 12.74 -0.76
C THR A 165 27.20 12.51 0.61
N ALA A 166 27.85 12.93 1.69
CA ALA A 166 27.38 12.61 3.05
C ALA A 166 26.02 13.25 3.39
N PRO A 167 25.76 14.53 3.07
CA PRO A 167 24.45 15.13 3.30
C PRO A 167 23.33 14.52 2.43
N LEU A 168 23.66 14.11 1.20
CA LEU A 168 22.69 13.45 0.31
C LEU A 168 22.26 12.07 0.85
N LEU A 169 23.17 11.32 1.48
CA LEU A 169 22.81 10.07 2.16
C LEU A 169 21.87 10.33 3.34
N LEU A 170 22.16 11.34 4.15
CA LEU A 170 21.28 11.72 5.26
C LEU A 170 19.88 12.12 4.76
N LEU A 171 19.82 12.89 3.66
CA LEU A 171 18.56 13.26 3.04
C LEU A 171 17.80 12.04 2.49
N LEU A 172 18.51 11.08 1.89
CA LEU A 172 17.91 9.82 1.42
C LEU A 172 17.29 9.02 2.58
N ILE A 173 18.00 8.90 3.71
CA ILE A 173 17.48 8.22 4.91
C ILE A 173 16.23 8.93 5.44
N TYR A 174 16.23 10.26 5.46
CA TYR A 174 15.08 11.05 5.87
C TYR A 174 13.86 10.83 4.97
N LEU A 175 14.07 10.79 3.64
CA LEU A 175 12.98 10.46 2.71
C LEU A 175 12.47 9.03 2.87
N HIS A 176 13.35 8.08 3.18
CA HIS A 176 12.92 6.71 3.49
C HIS A 176 11.99 6.69 4.68
N GLN A 177 12.42 7.31 5.78
CA GLN A 177 11.62 7.37 7.01
C GLN A 177 10.27 8.04 6.76
N GLY A 178 10.25 9.17 6.05
CA GLY A 178 9.00 9.87 5.73
C GLY A 178 8.04 9.04 4.88
N ALA A 179 8.54 8.10 4.06
CA ALA A 179 7.68 7.18 3.32
C ALA A 179 7.13 6.04 4.20
N LEU A 180 7.90 5.58 5.19
CA LEU A 180 7.43 4.57 6.15
C LEU A 180 6.33 5.11 7.08
N ASP A 181 6.35 6.42 7.36
CA ASP A 181 5.30 7.08 8.15
C ASP A 181 3.95 7.17 7.40
N ASP A 182 3.93 6.98 6.07
CA ASP A 182 2.73 7.06 5.23
C ASP A 182 1.94 5.73 5.16
N ILE A 183 2.48 4.63 5.72
CA ILE A 183 1.86 3.30 5.73
C ILE A 183 1.90 2.66 7.13
N PRO A 184 1.00 1.70 7.45
CA PRO A 184 1.13 0.93 8.68
C PRO A 184 2.42 0.09 8.69
N PRO A 185 2.93 -0.29 9.88
CA PRO A 185 4.10 -1.14 9.96
C PRO A 185 3.80 -2.52 9.34
N VAL A 186 4.54 -2.87 8.29
CA VAL A 186 4.43 -4.16 7.59
C VAL A 186 5.61 -5.09 7.91
N GLY A 187 5.36 -6.39 7.91
CA GLY A 187 6.36 -7.43 8.20
C GLY A 187 7.15 -7.92 6.99
N TYR A 188 6.88 -7.37 5.81
CA TYR A 188 7.50 -7.71 4.53
C TYR A 188 8.15 -6.46 3.91
N MET A 189 8.88 -6.66 2.81
CA MET A 189 9.60 -5.59 2.12
C MET A 189 8.74 -5.03 0.98
N THR A 190 8.49 -3.73 1.00
CA THR A 190 7.74 -3.04 -0.06
C THR A 190 8.61 -2.79 -1.31
N MET A 191 7.98 -2.48 -2.44
CA MET A 191 8.66 -2.06 -3.65
C MET A 191 9.53 -0.82 -3.39
N PHE A 192 9.05 0.14 -2.59
CA PHE A 192 9.83 1.30 -2.19
C PHE A 192 11.07 0.93 -1.36
N ASP A 193 10.95 -0.03 -0.42
CA ASP A 193 12.10 -0.52 0.34
C ASP A 193 13.15 -1.15 -0.58
N LYS A 194 12.71 -1.96 -1.56
CA LYS A 194 13.60 -2.54 -2.60
C LYS A 194 14.35 -1.43 -3.35
N VAL A 195 13.65 -0.37 -3.77
CA VAL A 195 14.27 0.82 -4.40
C VAL A 195 15.29 1.45 -3.46
N MET A 196 14.95 1.66 -2.19
CA MET A 196 15.86 2.28 -1.23
C MET A 196 17.11 1.44 -0.95
N LEU A 197 17.00 0.11 -0.91
CA LEU A 197 18.17 -0.78 -0.77
C LEU A 197 19.16 -0.64 -1.93
N ILE A 198 18.67 -0.46 -3.16
CA ILE A 198 19.52 -0.19 -4.32
C ILE A 198 20.25 1.13 -4.14
N ASN A 199 19.52 2.17 -3.73
CA ASN A 199 20.10 3.49 -3.49
C ASN A 199 21.16 3.43 -2.37
N TYR A 200 20.89 2.76 -1.25
CA TYR A 200 21.89 2.55 -0.20
C TYR A 200 23.13 1.79 -0.69
N SER A 201 22.94 0.78 -1.53
CA SER A 201 24.05 0.06 -2.15
C SER A 201 24.91 0.97 -3.04
N LEU A 202 24.28 1.87 -3.80
CA LEU A 202 24.97 2.88 -4.60
C LEU A 202 25.74 3.87 -3.72
N PHE A 203 25.13 4.38 -2.64
CA PHE A 203 25.78 5.30 -1.71
C PHE A 203 26.96 4.66 -0.98
N ILE A 204 26.82 3.43 -0.48
CA ILE A 204 27.92 2.69 0.15
C ILE A 204 29.07 2.49 -0.84
N THR A 205 28.76 2.11 -2.07
CA THR A 205 29.77 1.92 -3.13
C THR A 205 30.45 3.25 -3.47
N ALA A 206 29.70 4.35 -3.51
CA ALA A 206 30.22 5.68 -3.77
C ALA A 206 31.17 6.17 -2.66
N ILE A 207 30.72 6.13 -1.41
CA ILE A 207 31.53 6.55 -0.25
C ILE A 207 32.76 5.64 -0.11
N GLY A 208 32.59 4.32 -0.27
CA GLY A 208 33.69 3.35 -0.24
C GLY A 208 34.73 3.65 -1.33
N SER A 209 34.29 3.94 -2.54
CA SER A 209 35.17 4.34 -3.64
C SER A 209 35.94 5.63 -3.32
N LEU A 210 35.26 6.66 -2.79
CA LEU A 210 35.92 7.90 -2.37
C LEU A 210 36.96 7.66 -1.28
N ALA A 211 36.65 6.84 -0.27
CA ALA A 211 37.58 6.52 0.81
C ALA A 211 38.85 5.82 0.29
N ILE A 212 38.71 4.87 -0.63
CA ILE A 212 39.85 4.17 -1.25
C ILE A 212 40.67 5.14 -2.12
N GLN A 213 40.02 5.99 -2.92
CA GLN A 213 40.71 6.98 -3.74
C GLN A 213 41.48 7.98 -2.88
N MET A 214 40.87 8.49 -1.80
CA MET A 214 41.52 9.42 -0.86
C MET A 214 42.73 8.77 -0.19
N LYS A 215 42.61 7.52 0.29
CA LYS A 215 43.74 6.76 0.85
C LYS A 215 44.86 6.57 -0.17
N SER A 216 44.53 6.21 -1.41
CA SER A 216 45.52 6.02 -2.49
C SER A 216 46.26 7.33 -2.83
N HIS A 217 45.53 8.45 -2.84
CA HIS A 217 46.09 9.77 -3.11
C HIS A 217 47.01 10.25 -1.98
N VAL A 218 46.56 10.16 -0.72
CA VAL A 218 47.29 10.67 0.44
C VAL A 218 48.49 9.78 0.79
N THR A 219 48.34 8.45 0.78
CA THR A 219 49.39 7.53 1.25
C THR A 219 50.42 7.20 0.17
N HIS A 220 50.01 7.13 -1.11
CA HIS A 220 50.87 6.63 -2.18
C HIS A 220 51.11 7.62 -3.32
N SER A 221 50.48 8.81 -3.28
CA SER A 221 50.48 9.79 -4.38
C SER A 221 50.16 9.15 -5.75
N ASP A 222 49.36 8.08 -5.74
CA ASP A 222 49.14 7.23 -6.91
C ASP A 222 47.93 7.74 -7.70
N HIS A 223 48.16 8.81 -8.47
CA HIS A 223 47.14 9.42 -9.33
C HIS A 223 46.61 8.46 -10.41
N LYS A 224 47.41 7.47 -10.83
CA LYS A 224 46.97 6.46 -11.82
C LYS A 224 45.92 5.54 -11.21
N LYS A 225 46.13 5.04 -9.99
CA LYS A 225 45.14 4.21 -9.29
C LYS A 225 43.84 4.97 -9.00
N VAL A 226 43.91 6.23 -8.59
CA VAL A 226 42.71 7.06 -8.37
C VAL A 226 41.85 7.13 -9.63
N LYS A 227 42.47 7.42 -10.79
CA LYS A 227 41.77 7.45 -12.07
C LYS A 227 41.18 6.09 -12.46
N GLN A 228 41.93 5.00 -12.29
CA GLN A 228 41.45 3.64 -12.58
C GLN A 228 40.22 3.26 -11.74
N ILE A 229 40.21 3.62 -10.45
CA ILE A 229 39.06 3.36 -9.57
C ILE A 229 37.86 4.17 -10.06
N ASN A 230 38.04 5.46 -10.37
CA ASN A 230 36.96 6.30 -10.88
C ASN A 230 36.39 5.77 -12.21
N ASP A 231 37.26 5.30 -13.12
CA ASP A 231 36.84 4.71 -14.39
C ASP A 231 36.08 3.38 -14.18
N ARG A 232 36.46 2.55 -13.20
CA ARG A 232 35.73 1.32 -12.85
C ARG A 232 34.33 1.63 -12.30
N MET A 233 34.17 2.71 -11.54
CA MET A 233 32.86 3.10 -11.00
C MET A 233 31.82 3.34 -12.10
N ARG A 234 32.25 3.79 -13.29
CA ARG A 234 31.37 3.96 -14.46
C ARG A 234 30.71 2.67 -14.93
N TYR A 235 31.30 1.51 -14.63
CA TYR A 235 30.72 0.20 -14.96
C TYR A 235 30.01 -0.44 -13.77
N ILE A 236 30.54 -0.27 -12.55
CA ILE A 236 29.94 -0.83 -11.33
C ILE A 236 28.58 -0.21 -11.04
N ILE A 237 28.43 1.11 -11.19
CA ILE A 237 27.18 1.82 -10.88
C ILE A 237 26.03 1.33 -11.76
N PRO A 238 26.13 1.31 -13.12
CA PRO A 238 25.09 0.73 -13.94
C PRO A 238 24.82 -0.75 -13.63
N ALA A 239 25.84 -1.54 -13.31
CA ALA A 239 25.64 -2.94 -12.96
C ALA A 239 24.79 -3.11 -11.69
N ILE A 240 25.03 -2.30 -10.64
CA ILE A 240 24.20 -2.28 -9.42
C ILE A 240 22.76 -1.90 -9.76
N ILE A 241 22.56 -0.88 -10.60
CA ILE A 241 21.21 -0.45 -11.02
C ILE A 241 20.50 -1.56 -11.77
N VAL A 242 21.17 -2.22 -12.73
CA VAL A 242 20.57 -3.32 -13.52
C VAL A 242 20.22 -4.51 -12.64
N VAL A 243 21.13 -4.93 -11.76
CA VAL A 243 20.84 -6.00 -10.79
C VAL A 243 19.68 -5.61 -9.88
N GLY A 244 19.65 -4.36 -9.41
CA GLY A 244 18.56 -3.84 -8.59
C GLY A 244 17.21 -3.86 -9.29
N ILE A 245 17.15 -3.43 -10.56
CA ILE A 245 15.93 -3.50 -11.38
C ILE A 245 15.47 -4.95 -11.53
N ILE A 246 16.39 -5.90 -11.77
CA ILE A 246 16.04 -7.33 -11.84
C ILE A 246 15.48 -7.82 -10.50
N VAL A 247 16.01 -7.36 -9.36
CA VAL A 247 15.49 -7.73 -8.04
C VAL A 247 14.10 -7.14 -7.79
N ILE A 248 13.81 -5.93 -8.28
CA ILE A 248 12.49 -5.31 -8.14
C ILE A 248 11.43 -6.04 -8.97
N PHE A 249 11.75 -6.35 -10.24
CA PHE A 249 10.77 -6.92 -11.18
C PHE A 249 10.83 -8.45 -11.32
N GLY A 250 11.81 -9.10 -10.68
CA GLY A 250 12.04 -10.54 -10.76
C GLY A 250 11.57 -11.33 -9.53
N THR A 251 11.04 -10.64 -8.52
CA THR A 251 10.31 -11.21 -7.38
C THR A 251 8.85 -10.89 -7.53
#